data_AF-A0A1B6E0T6-F1
#
_entry.id   AF-A0A1B6E0T6-F1
#
_cell.length_a   1.000
_cell.length_b   1.000
_cell.length_c   1.000
_cell.angle_alpha   90.00
_cell.angle_beta   90.00
_cell.angle_gamma   90.00
#
_symmetry.space_group_name_H-M   'P 1'
#
loop_
_entity.id
_entity.type
_entity.pdbx_description
1 polymer ?
#
loop_
_entity_poly.entity_id
_entity_poly.type
_entity_poly.pdbx_seq_one_letter_code
_entity_poly.pdbx_strand_id
1 'polypeptide(L)'
;MMDENSYIKVEKAFWVDPFQMIGAVVGIIAVLITIIILVIFQQRKNARRSILIMGLSDSGKTLIFSRIFHNRCIQTYTSLKENSGKYLINNNFLRVIDIPGHERLCGKFFDQYKTSTKGIIFVVDSVTIQKKIRDVAELLYNILTDKSFASKGNRVLISCNKQDQTMAKGATVIKSLLEAELNLLRVTKAKQLNSTEDVANSNNYLGVIGKDFKFSHIPLAVEFVECAAMKNEMDAPADIKGIKMWIENIA
;
A
#
# COMPACT_ATOMS: atom_id res chain seq x y z
N MET A 1 23.81 69.86 35.15
CA MET A 1 24.96 68.96 35.35
C MET A 1 24.35 67.58 35.52
N MET A 2 24.30 66.78 34.44
CA MET A 2 23.69 65.44 34.50
C MET A 2 24.69 64.49 35.15
N ASP A 3 24.24 63.76 36.18
CA ASP A 3 25.08 62.91 37.03
C ASP A 3 25.74 61.77 36.23
N GLU A 4 27.06 61.67 36.36
CA GLU A 4 27.92 60.62 35.80
C GLU A 4 27.46 59.20 36.19
N ASN A 5 26.78 59.08 37.34
CA ASN A 5 26.15 57.83 37.80
C ASN A 5 24.92 57.39 36.98
N SER A 6 24.26 58.31 36.27
CA SER A 6 23.13 57.96 35.39
C SER A 6 23.61 57.33 34.08
N TYR A 7 24.78 57.73 33.56
CA TYR A 7 25.40 57.12 32.39
C TYR A 7 25.87 55.68 32.66
N ILE A 8 26.52 55.43 33.80
CA ILE A 8 27.03 54.08 34.16
C ILE A 8 25.90 53.07 34.38
N LYS A 9 24.73 53.54 34.85
CA LYS A 9 23.55 52.69 35.06
C LYS A 9 22.87 52.29 33.74
N VAL A 10 22.88 53.18 32.75
CA VAL A 10 22.37 52.90 31.40
C VAL A 10 23.31 51.97 30.65
N GLU A 11 24.64 52.12 30.83
CA GLU A 11 25.64 51.27 30.16
C GLU A 11 25.59 49.82 30.67
N LYS A 12 25.49 49.59 31.98
CA LYS A 12 25.38 48.23 32.55
C LYS A 12 24.07 47.51 32.26
N ALA A 13 23.02 48.24 31.87
CA ALA A 13 21.73 47.65 31.51
C ALA A 13 21.70 47.10 30.06
N PHE A 14 22.70 47.43 29.24
CA PHE A 14 22.73 47.09 27.82
C PHE A 14 23.67 45.91 27.49
N TRP A 15 24.59 45.55 28.39
CA TRP A 15 25.46 44.39 28.23
C TRP A 15 24.76 43.12 28.74
N VAL A 16 23.94 42.52 27.89
CA VAL A 16 23.55 41.11 28.09
C VAL A 16 24.84 40.28 27.98
N ASP A 17 25.14 39.47 29.00
CA ASP A 17 26.35 38.65 29.03
C ASP A 17 26.51 37.88 27.70
N PRO A 18 27.68 37.90 27.04
CA PRO A 18 27.90 37.20 25.78
C PRO A 18 27.49 35.72 25.84
N PHE A 19 27.67 35.08 27.00
CA PHE A 19 27.24 33.71 27.27
C PHE A 19 25.71 33.53 27.27
N GLN A 20 24.95 34.50 27.80
CA GLN A 20 23.48 34.48 27.75
C GLN A 20 22.97 34.70 26.33
N MET A 21 23.62 35.58 25.54
CA MET A 21 23.28 35.80 24.13
C MET A 21 23.55 34.56 23.27
N ILE A 22 24.69 33.89 23.48
CA ILE A 22 25.00 32.63 22.78
C ILE A 22 23.99 31.54 23.17
N GLY A 23 23.65 31.42 24.46
CA GLY A 23 22.65 30.48 24.95
C GLY A 23 21.27 30.70 24.31
N ALA A 24 20.83 31.96 24.20
CA ALA A 24 19.57 32.32 23.55
C ALA A 24 19.57 31.96 22.06
N VAL A 25 20.66 32.25 21.33
CA VAL A 25 20.79 31.91 19.91
C VAL A 25 20.78 30.40 19.68
N VAL A 26 21.52 29.63 20.48
CA VAL A 26 21.53 28.16 20.42
C VAL A 26 20.15 27.58 20.72
N GLY A 27 19.45 28.12 21.73
CA GLY A 27 18.08 27.72 22.06
C GLY A 27 17.11 27.95 20.91
N ILE A 28 17.17 29.11 20.25
CA ILE A 28 16.34 29.42 19.08
C ILE A 28 16.63 28.47 17.92
N ILE A 29 17.91 28.18 17.64
CA ILE A 29 18.31 27.24 16.58
C ILE A 29 17.79 25.84 16.89
N ALA A 30 17.91 25.37 18.14
CA ALA A 30 17.42 24.04 18.54
C ALA A 30 15.89 23.92 18.38
N VAL A 31 15.13 24.97 18.73
CA VAL A 31 13.67 25.01 18.51
C VAL A 31 13.33 24.98 17.02
N LEU A 32 14.01 25.78 16.20
CA LEU A 32 13.80 25.79 14.75
C LEU A 32 14.12 24.44 14.11
N ILE A 33 15.23 23.80 14.48
CA ILE A 33 15.59 22.45 14.02
C ILE A 33 14.52 21.44 14.44
N THR A 34 14.03 21.53 15.69
CA THR A 34 12.97 20.64 16.19
C THR A 34 11.68 20.81 15.41
N ILE A 35 11.27 22.05 15.11
CA ILE A 35 10.09 22.34 14.28
C ILE A 35 10.27 21.78 12.87
N ILE A 36 11.44 21.98 12.24
CA ILE A 36 11.74 21.45 10.90
C ILE A 36 11.65 19.92 10.90
N ILE A 37 12.22 19.26 11.92
CA ILE A 37 12.13 17.80 12.07
C ILE A 37 10.65 17.38 12.21
N LEU A 38 9.87 18.02 13.09
CA LEU A 38 8.46 17.69 13.25
C LEU A 38 7.64 17.89 11.96
N VAL A 39 7.90 18.95 11.21
CA VAL A 39 7.25 19.21 9.92
C VAL A 39 7.63 18.15 8.89
N ILE A 40 8.91 17.78 8.77
CA ILE A 40 9.36 16.71 7.87
C ILE A 40 8.73 15.36 8.25
N PHE A 41 8.67 15.05 9.55
CA PHE A 41 8.03 13.83 10.04
C PHE A 41 6.51 13.82 9.77
N GLN A 42 5.82 14.96 9.91
CA GLN A 42 4.39 15.07 9.57
C GLN A 42 4.14 14.97 8.06
N GLN A 43 4.96 15.59 7.22
CA GLN A 43 4.84 15.49 5.77
C GLN A 43 5.03 14.04 5.27
N ARG A 44 5.96 13.29 5.87
CA ARG A 44 6.16 11.85 5.58
C ARG A 44 4.95 11.00 5.96
N LYS A 45 4.26 11.31 7.06
CA LYS A 45 3.02 10.63 7.45
C LYS A 45 1.89 10.89 6.43
N ASN A 46 1.85 12.09 5.86
CA ASN A 46 0.84 12.50 4.88
C ASN A 46 1.12 12.04 3.43
N ALA A 47 2.27 11.43 3.15
CA ALA A 47 2.68 11.08 1.78
C ALA A 47 1.95 9.85 1.22
N ARG A 48 1.37 8.98 2.07
CA ARG A 48 0.73 7.73 1.62
C ARG A 48 -0.75 7.92 1.38
N ARG A 49 -1.09 8.27 0.14
CA ARG A 49 -2.48 8.53 -0.27
C ARG A 49 -2.83 7.77 -1.54
N SER A 50 -2.21 6.63 -1.82
CA SER A 50 -2.57 5.81 -2.97
C SER A 50 -3.02 4.40 -2.63
N ILE A 51 -3.96 3.89 -3.44
CA ILE A 51 -4.35 2.49 -3.50
C ILE A 51 -3.97 1.98 -4.89
N LEU A 52 -3.32 0.82 -4.95
CA LEU A 52 -3.04 0.15 -6.22
C LEU A 52 -4.07 -0.94 -6.48
N ILE A 53 -4.56 -1.03 -7.71
CA ILE A 53 -5.33 -2.18 -8.19
C ILE A 53 -4.36 -3.03 -8.99
N MET A 54 -4.12 -4.25 -8.50
CA MET A 54 -3.14 -5.19 -9.04
C MET A 54 -3.75 -6.57 -9.24
N GLY A 55 -3.08 -7.44 -10.00
CA GLY A 55 -3.57 -8.77 -10.36
C GLY A 55 -3.31 -9.11 -11.81
N LEU A 56 -3.44 -10.39 -12.18
CA LEU A 56 -3.15 -10.85 -13.55
C LEU A 56 -4.04 -10.17 -14.59
N SER A 57 -3.61 -10.18 -15.85
CA SER A 57 -4.46 -9.80 -16.98
C SER A 57 -5.81 -10.55 -16.97
N ASP A 58 -6.84 -9.88 -17.46
CA ASP A 58 -8.23 -10.36 -17.53
C ASP A 58 -8.95 -10.61 -16.20
N SER A 59 -8.33 -10.30 -15.05
CA SER A 59 -8.99 -10.37 -13.73
C SER A 59 -10.10 -9.34 -13.53
N GLY A 60 -10.14 -8.28 -14.35
CA GLY A 60 -11.15 -7.22 -14.30
C GLY A 60 -10.75 -5.95 -13.54
N LYS A 61 -9.45 -5.71 -13.35
CA LYS A 61 -8.91 -4.51 -12.67
C LYS A 61 -9.45 -3.19 -13.23
N THR A 62 -9.34 -2.99 -14.54
CA THR A 62 -9.77 -1.75 -15.21
C THR A 62 -11.30 -1.58 -15.17
N LEU A 63 -12.06 -2.68 -15.20
CA LEU A 63 -13.51 -2.63 -15.02
C LEU A 63 -13.87 -2.22 -13.59
N ILE A 64 -13.21 -2.77 -12.57
CA ILE A 64 -13.38 -2.34 -11.18
C ILE A 64 -13.02 -0.86 -11.02
N PHE A 65 -11.89 -0.42 -11.60
CA PHE A 65 -11.50 0.99 -11.63
C PHE A 65 -12.60 1.88 -12.22
N SER A 66 -13.12 1.53 -13.40
CA SER A 66 -14.23 2.24 -14.04
C SER A 66 -15.49 2.29 -13.16
N ARG A 67 -15.83 1.17 -12.50
CA ARG A 67 -16.99 1.10 -11.60
C ARG A 67 -16.83 1.95 -10.34
N ILE A 68 -15.61 2.13 -9.83
CA ILE A 68 -15.32 3.01 -8.69
C ILE A 68 -15.57 4.49 -9.06
N PHE A 69 -15.11 4.93 -10.23
CA PHE A 69 -15.13 6.36 -10.61
C PHE A 69 -16.36 6.80 -11.39
N HIS A 70 -16.90 5.94 -12.25
CA HIS A 70 -17.95 6.30 -13.20
C HIS A 70 -19.24 5.51 -13.00
N ASN A 71 -19.23 4.48 -12.14
CA ASN A 71 -20.31 3.50 -11.98
C ASN A 71 -20.75 2.80 -13.29
N ARG A 72 -19.99 2.95 -14.37
CA ARG A 72 -20.32 2.43 -15.71
C ARG A 72 -19.59 1.12 -16.02
N CYS A 73 -20.31 0.23 -16.69
CA CYS A 73 -19.72 -0.92 -17.36
C CYS A 73 -19.09 -0.48 -18.67
N ILE A 74 -17.75 -0.54 -18.79
CA ILE A 74 -17.04 -0.21 -20.02
C ILE A 74 -16.35 -1.48 -20.50
N GLN A 75 -16.41 -1.78 -21.81
CA GLN A 75 -15.62 -2.87 -22.37
C GLN A 75 -14.13 -2.49 -22.28
N THR A 76 -13.35 -3.29 -21.56
CA THR A 76 -11.93 -3.02 -21.32
C THR A 76 -11.04 -4.01 -22.07
N TYR A 77 -9.92 -3.52 -22.60
CA TYR A 77 -8.83 -4.33 -23.17
C TYR A 77 -7.61 -4.30 -22.24
N THR A 78 -6.58 -5.10 -22.55
CA THR A 78 -5.32 -5.12 -21.79
C THR A 78 -4.70 -3.73 -21.71
N SER A 79 -4.61 -3.18 -20.49
CA SER A 79 -4.02 -1.85 -20.27
C SER A 79 -2.53 -1.86 -20.60
N LEU A 80 -2.09 -0.92 -21.44
CA LEU A 80 -0.68 -0.69 -21.77
C LEU A 80 -0.01 0.33 -20.86
N LYS A 81 -0.80 1.17 -20.19
CA LYS A 81 -0.39 2.23 -19.26
C LYS A 81 -1.28 2.22 -18.01
N GLU A 82 -0.79 2.75 -16.91
CA GLU A 82 -1.55 2.94 -15.68
C GLU A 82 -2.68 3.95 -15.85
N ASN A 83 -3.85 3.64 -15.29
CA ASN A 83 -4.93 4.63 -15.10
C ASN A 83 -4.84 5.16 -13.67
N SER A 84 -5.07 6.46 -13.46
CA SER A 84 -5.11 7.03 -12.11
C SER A 84 -6.29 7.99 -11.94
N GLY A 85 -6.96 7.89 -10.80
CA GLY A 85 -8.10 8.72 -10.45
C GLY A 85 -8.01 9.21 -9.01
N LYS A 86 -8.52 10.42 -8.75
CA LYS A 86 -8.64 10.98 -7.40
C LYS A 86 -10.04 10.66 -6.86
N TYR A 87 -10.09 9.86 -5.81
CA TYR A 87 -11.30 9.45 -5.13
C TYR A 87 -11.47 10.30 -3.85
N LEU A 88 -12.59 11.02 -3.75
CA LEU A 88 -12.87 11.93 -2.63
C LEU A 88 -13.54 11.15 -1.49
N ILE A 89 -12.92 11.14 -0.31
CA ILE A 89 -13.44 10.50 0.92
C ILE A 89 -13.29 11.50 2.05
N ASN A 90 -14.39 11.86 2.74
CA ASN A 90 -14.37 12.73 3.92
C ASN A 90 -13.52 14.01 3.73
N ASN A 91 -13.73 14.70 2.60
CA ASN A 91 -12.98 15.90 2.17
C ASN A 91 -11.47 15.70 1.88
N ASN A 92 -10.98 14.46 1.88
CA ASN A 92 -9.62 14.11 1.52
C ASN A 92 -9.58 13.34 0.19
N PHE A 93 -8.53 13.57 -0.61
CA PHE A 93 -8.32 12.85 -1.85
C PHE A 93 -7.41 11.64 -1.66
N LEU A 94 -7.91 10.48 -2.07
CA LEU A 94 -7.18 9.23 -2.18
C LEU A 94 -6.98 8.89 -3.65
N ARG A 95 -5.74 8.62 -4.07
CA ARG A 95 -5.42 8.28 -5.45
C ARG A 95 -5.58 6.77 -5.66
N VAL A 96 -6.47 6.35 -6.55
CA VAL A 96 -6.56 4.95 -6.96
C VAL A 96 -5.83 4.80 -8.28
N ILE A 97 -4.96 3.80 -8.40
CA ILE A 97 -4.13 3.56 -9.59
C ILE A 97 -4.37 2.12 -10.07
N ASP A 98 -4.86 1.97 -11.30
CA ASP A 98 -4.99 0.69 -12.00
C ASP A 98 -3.67 0.34 -12.70
N ILE A 99 -3.07 -0.78 -12.31
CA ILE A 99 -1.77 -1.23 -12.81
C ILE A 99 -1.98 -2.26 -13.93
N PRO A 100 -1.28 -2.13 -15.08
CA PRO A 100 -1.25 -3.14 -16.12
C PRO A 100 -0.96 -4.55 -15.58
N GLY A 101 -1.81 -5.52 -15.92
CA GLY A 101 -1.70 -6.90 -15.43
C GLY A 101 -0.69 -7.78 -16.16
N HIS A 102 -0.03 -7.26 -17.20
CA HIS A 102 0.97 -8.01 -17.95
C HIS A 102 2.22 -8.18 -17.08
N GLU A 103 2.69 -9.41 -16.94
CA GLU A 103 3.74 -9.82 -16.00
C GLU A 103 5.00 -8.93 -16.07
N ARG A 104 5.50 -8.67 -17.29
CA ARG A 104 6.67 -7.81 -17.55
C ARG A 104 6.55 -6.38 -17.01
N LEU A 105 5.33 -5.84 -16.91
CA LEU A 105 5.08 -4.46 -16.50
C LEU A 105 4.70 -4.35 -15.02
N CYS A 106 4.08 -5.39 -14.48
CA CYS A 106 3.51 -5.35 -13.13
C CYS A 106 4.57 -5.06 -12.04
N GLY A 107 5.76 -5.68 -12.13
CA GLY A 107 6.85 -5.45 -11.19
C GLY A 107 7.37 -4.01 -11.23
N LYS A 108 7.63 -3.47 -12.44
CA LYS A 108 8.11 -2.09 -12.63
C LYS A 108 7.15 -1.07 -12.03
N PHE A 109 5.85 -1.22 -12.28
CA PHE A 109 4.85 -0.30 -11.75
C PHE A 109 4.65 -0.46 -10.24
N PHE A 110 4.73 -1.68 -9.72
CA PHE A 110 4.72 -1.91 -8.27
C PHE A 110 5.89 -1.18 -7.61
N ASP A 111 7.11 -1.34 -8.12
CA ASP A 111 8.30 -0.67 -7.60
C ASP A 111 8.19 0.86 -7.65
N GLN A 112 7.59 1.38 -8.71
CA GLN A 112 7.35 2.81 -8.88
C GLN A 112 6.40 3.38 -7.81
N TYR A 113 5.34 2.65 -7.45
CA TYR A 113 4.26 3.20 -6.60
C TYR A 113 4.23 2.68 -5.15
N LYS A 114 4.93 1.59 -4.82
CA LYS A 114 4.87 0.92 -3.51
C LYS A 114 5.17 1.82 -2.31
N THR A 115 6.01 2.85 -2.47
CA THR A 115 6.38 3.78 -1.39
C THR A 115 5.24 4.73 -1.01
N SER A 116 4.39 5.09 -1.96
CA SER A 116 3.22 5.99 -1.79
C SER A 116 1.93 5.27 -1.41
N THR A 117 1.95 3.93 -1.47
CA THR A 117 0.76 3.08 -1.36
C THR A 117 0.40 2.81 0.10
N LYS A 118 -0.88 3.03 0.44
CA LYS A 118 -1.49 2.70 1.75
C LYS A 118 -2.17 1.31 1.73
N GLY A 119 -2.64 0.87 0.57
CA GLY A 119 -3.17 -0.47 0.40
C GLY A 119 -3.24 -0.94 -1.05
N ILE A 120 -3.41 -2.25 -1.24
CA ILE A 120 -3.52 -2.88 -2.56
C ILE A 120 -4.84 -3.64 -2.64
N ILE A 121 -5.59 -3.39 -3.71
CA ILE A 121 -6.70 -4.24 -4.13
C ILE A 121 -6.14 -5.24 -5.13
N PHE A 122 -5.96 -6.47 -4.68
CA PHE A 122 -5.46 -7.56 -5.50
C PHE A 122 -6.64 -8.34 -6.10
N VAL A 123 -6.88 -8.11 -7.38
CA VAL A 123 -8.04 -8.65 -8.12
C VAL A 123 -7.72 -10.05 -8.64
N VAL A 124 -8.59 -10.99 -8.28
CA VAL A 124 -8.51 -12.39 -8.71
C VAL A 124 -9.71 -12.72 -9.59
N ASP A 125 -9.46 -13.38 -10.71
CA ASP A 125 -10.52 -14.00 -11.50
C ASP A 125 -10.97 -15.30 -10.81
N SER A 126 -12.15 -15.26 -10.21
CA SER A 126 -12.66 -16.38 -9.42
C SER A 126 -13.02 -17.61 -10.28
N VAL A 127 -13.18 -17.45 -11.59
CA VAL A 127 -13.53 -18.53 -12.52
C VAL A 127 -12.27 -19.25 -12.99
N THR A 128 -11.21 -18.50 -13.29
CA THR A 128 -9.96 -19.07 -13.85
C THR A 128 -8.89 -19.34 -12.81
N ILE A 129 -9.12 -19.02 -11.52
CA ILE A 129 -8.15 -19.15 -10.43
C ILE A 129 -7.48 -20.53 -10.37
N GLN A 130 -8.21 -21.63 -10.53
CA GLN A 130 -7.61 -22.98 -10.46
C GLN A 130 -6.57 -23.22 -11.56
N LYS A 131 -6.78 -22.65 -12.75
CA LYS A 131 -5.85 -22.79 -13.89
C LYS A 131 -4.65 -21.85 -13.77
N LYS A 132 -4.84 -20.68 -13.16
CA LYS A 132 -3.83 -19.60 -13.06
C LYS A 132 -3.22 -19.47 -11.66
N ILE A 133 -3.45 -20.43 -10.75
CA ILE A 133 -3.11 -20.30 -9.33
C ILE A 133 -1.63 -20.01 -9.10
N ARG A 134 -0.74 -20.62 -9.89
CA ARG A 134 0.72 -20.42 -9.82
C ARG A 134 1.09 -18.96 -10.07
N ASP A 135 0.64 -18.42 -11.21
CA ASP A 135 0.93 -17.04 -11.62
C ASP A 135 0.31 -16.02 -10.65
N VAL A 136 -0.91 -16.28 -10.17
CA VAL A 136 -1.59 -15.43 -9.17
C VAL A 136 -0.81 -15.44 -7.86
N ALA A 137 -0.42 -16.62 -7.38
CA ALA A 137 0.30 -16.78 -6.12
C ALA A 137 1.72 -16.21 -6.20
N GLU A 138 2.41 -16.34 -7.32
CA GLU A 138 3.74 -15.74 -7.51
C GLU A 138 3.69 -14.21 -7.47
N LEU A 139 2.73 -13.59 -8.18
CA LEU A 139 2.56 -12.15 -8.12
C LEU A 139 2.21 -11.69 -6.69
N LEU A 140 1.32 -12.39 -6.01
CA LEU A 140 0.94 -12.09 -4.63
C LEU A 140 2.14 -12.27 -3.67
N TYR A 141 2.92 -13.34 -3.84
CA TYR A 141 4.14 -13.61 -3.05
C TYR A 141 5.12 -12.44 -3.14
N ASN A 142 5.37 -11.92 -4.34
CA ASN A 142 6.27 -10.79 -4.55
C ASN A 142 5.78 -9.53 -3.81
N ILE A 143 4.47 -9.29 -3.78
CA ILE A 143 3.87 -8.18 -3.02
C ILE A 143 4.01 -8.39 -1.51
N LEU A 144 3.70 -9.59 -1.01
CA LEU A 144 3.68 -9.90 0.42
C LEU A 144 5.08 -9.94 1.04
N THR A 145 6.10 -10.31 0.26
CA THR A 145 7.49 -10.37 0.70
C THR A 145 8.27 -9.05 0.52
N ASP A 146 7.71 -8.06 -0.18
CA ASP A 146 8.34 -6.76 -0.34
C ASP A 146 8.37 -6.02 1.01
N LYS A 147 9.55 -5.91 1.61
CA LYS A 147 9.76 -5.23 2.91
C LYS A 147 9.28 -3.78 2.88
N SER A 148 9.44 -3.09 1.76
CA SER A 148 9.08 -1.67 1.64
C SER A 148 7.57 -1.46 1.66
N PHE A 149 6.78 -2.50 1.37
CA PHE A 149 5.33 -2.52 1.46
C PHE A 149 4.85 -3.17 2.78
N ALA A 150 5.39 -4.32 3.17
CA ALA A 150 4.92 -5.09 4.31
C ALA A 150 5.21 -4.44 5.68
N SER A 151 6.33 -3.71 5.83
CA SER A 151 6.74 -3.11 7.12
C SER A 151 5.93 -1.88 7.55
N LYS A 152 4.96 -1.43 6.72
CA LYS A 152 4.41 -0.08 6.78
C LYS A 152 2.98 0.03 7.32
N GLY A 153 2.41 -1.06 7.84
CA GLY A 153 1.01 -1.11 8.26
C GLY A 153 0.03 -1.01 7.09
N ASN A 154 0.50 -1.31 5.88
CA ASN A 154 -0.32 -1.33 4.67
C ASN A 154 -1.35 -2.47 4.75
N ARG A 155 -2.39 -2.39 3.92
CA ARG A 155 -3.44 -3.43 3.86
C ARG A 155 -3.57 -4.00 2.46
N VAL A 156 -4.00 -5.25 2.37
CA VAL A 156 -4.28 -5.92 1.10
C VAL A 156 -5.71 -6.46 1.12
N LEU A 157 -6.48 -6.11 0.10
CA LEU A 157 -7.79 -6.68 -0.17
C LEU A 157 -7.67 -7.65 -1.34
N ILE A 158 -7.92 -8.93 -1.11
CA ILE A 158 -8.11 -9.90 -2.18
C ILE A 158 -9.55 -9.79 -2.68
N SER A 159 -9.71 -9.23 -3.87
CA SER A 159 -11.00 -9.04 -4.53
C SER A 159 -11.29 -10.20 -5.46
N CYS A 160 -12.10 -11.16 -5.01
CA CYS A 160 -12.53 -12.32 -5.75
C CYS A 160 -13.62 -11.91 -6.76
N ASN A 161 -13.19 -11.50 -7.95
CA ASN A 161 -14.05 -10.93 -8.98
C ASN A 161 -14.71 -12.00 -9.87
N LYS A 162 -15.73 -11.58 -10.64
CA LYS A 162 -16.52 -12.39 -11.57
C LYS A 162 -17.47 -13.39 -10.89
N GLN A 163 -17.96 -13.05 -9.70
CA GLN A 163 -18.91 -13.87 -8.95
C GLN A 163 -20.29 -13.99 -9.63
N ASP A 164 -20.54 -13.20 -10.66
CA ASP A 164 -21.68 -13.34 -11.56
C ASP A 164 -21.66 -14.62 -12.41
N GLN A 165 -20.51 -15.31 -12.50
CA GLN A 165 -20.35 -16.51 -13.31
C GLN A 165 -20.51 -17.79 -12.49
N THR A 166 -21.19 -18.78 -13.06
CA THR A 166 -21.53 -20.06 -12.38
C THR A 166 -20.34 -20.84 -11.86
N MET A 167 -19.19 -20.73 -12.53
CA MET A 167 -17.96 -21.46 -12.17
C MET A 167 -17.07 -20.69 -11.18
N ALA A 168 -17.49 -19.51 -10.73
CA ALA A 168 -16.72 -18.68 -9.80
C ALA A 168 -16.53 -19.39 -8.46
N LYS A 169 -15.31 -19.33 -7.93
CA LYS A 169 -14.99 -19.83 -6.59
C LYS A 169 -15.23 -18.73 -5.55
N GLY A 170 -15.82 -19.10 -4.43
CA GLY A 170 -15.99 -18.18 -3.30
C GLY A 170 -14.65 -17.82 -2.63
N ALA A 171 -14.66 -16.73 -1.88
CA ALA A 171 -13.49 -16.16 -1.20
C ALA A 171 -12.80 -17.17 -0.28
N THR A 172 -13.56 -17.98 0.47
CA THR A 172 -13.00 -19.02 1.37
C THR A 172 -12.20 -20.08 0.62
N VAL A 173 -12.68 -20.49 -0.56
CA VAL A 173 -12.00 -21.47 -1.42
C VAL A 173 -10.75 -20.84 -2.01
N ILE A 174 -10.85 -19.61 -2.53
CA ILE A 174 -9.71 -18.89 -3.10
C ILE A 174 -8.62 -18.65 -2.05
N LYS A 175 -9.01 -18.27 -0.83
CA LYS A 175 -8.09 -18.14 0.30
C LYS A 175 -7.32 -19.43 0.54
N SER A 176 -8.03 -20.57 0.59
CA SER A 176 -7.41 -21.88 0.82
C SER A 176 -6.46 -22.28 -0.31
N LEU A 177 -6.83 -22.02 -1.56
CA LEU A 177 -5.98 -22.27 -2.73
C LEU A 177 -4.69 -21.43 -2.70
N LEU A 178 -4.82 -20.13 -2.38
CA LEU A 178 -3.66 -19.23 -2.29
C LEU A 178 -2.77 -19.60 -1.11
N GLU A 179 -3.32 -19.97 0.05
CA GLU A 179 -2.52 -20.41 1.20
C GLU A 179 -1.69 -21.65 0.87
N ALA A 180 -2.29 -22.64 0.21
CA ALA A 180 -1.59 -23.85 -0.22
C ALA A 180 -0.49 -23.55 -1.25
N GLU A 181 -0.76 -22.74 -2.26
CA GLU A 181 0.23 -22.42 -3.30
C GLU A 181 1.37 -21.53 -2.75
N LEU A 182 1.06 -20.54 -1.91
CA LEU A 182 2.07 -19.73 -1.24
C LEU A 182 2.95 -20.56 -0.30
N ASN A 183 2.40 -21.60 0.33
CA ASN A 183 3.18 -22.55 1.12
C ASN A 183 4.19 -23.30 0.26
N LEU A 184 3.81 -23.72 -0.94
CA LEU A 184 4.70 -24.38 -1.90
C LEU A 184 5.77 -23.41 -2.42
N LEU A 185 5.38 -22.19 -2.79
CA LEU A 185 6.30 -21.17 -3.32
C LEU A 185 7.36 -20.77 -2.31
N ARG A 186 7.00 -20.50 -1.05
CA ARG A 186 7.98 -20.11 -0.02
C ARG A 186 9.00 -21.21 0.26
N VAL A 187 8.59 -22.48 0.24
CA VAL A 187 9.49 -23.63 0.43
C VAL A 187 10.41 -23.78 -0.77
N THR A 188 9.88 -23.64 -1.98
CA THR A 188 10.66 -23.76 -3.23
C THR A 188 11.71 -22.65 -3.33
N LYS A 189 11.32 -21.39 -3.09
CA LYS A 189 12.26 -20.25 -3.11
C LYS A 189 13.28 -20.31 -1.97
N ALA A 190 12.91 -20.81 -0.78
CA ALA A 190 13.88 -21.03 0.31
C ALA A 190 14.94 -22.10 -0.04
N LYS A 191 14.54 -23.21 -0.69
CA LYS A 191 15.47 -24.26 -1.10
C LYS A 191 16.45 -23.81 -2.19
N GLN A 192 16.00 -22.98 -3.14
CA GLN A 192 16.87 -22.40 -4.17
C GLN A 192 17.96 -21.48 -3.59
N LEU A 193 17.70 -20.84 -2.45
CA LEU A 193 18.65 -19.95 -1.80
C LEU A 193 19.68 -20.70 -0.96
N ASN A 194 19.33 -21.86 -0.40
CA ASN A 194 20.23 -22.67 0.44
C ASN A 194 21.37 -23.39 -0.33
N SER A 195 21.35 -23.39 -1.68
CA SER A 195 22.46 -23.91 -2.50
C SER A 195 23.66 -22.94 -2.64
N THR A 196 23.58 -21.78 -2.00
CA THR A 196 24.66 -20.80 -1.83
C THR A 196 24.75 -20.47 -0.35
N GLU A 197 25.91 -20.69 0.26
CA GLU A 197 26.17 -20.53 1.69
C GLU A 197 25.92 -19.08 2.16
N ASP A 198 24.77 -18.81 2.81
CA ASP A 198 24.53 -17.63 3.70
C ASP A 198 23.15 -17.73 4.39
N VAL A 199 22.90 -18.83 5.12
CA VAL A 199 21.55 -19.21 5.61
C VAL A 199 21.15 -18.54 6.93
N ALA A 200 21.99 -17.71 7.55
CA ALA A 200 21.67 -17.12 8.85
C ALA A 200 20.76 -15.88 8.80
N ASN A 201 20.41 -15.35 7.62
CA ASN A 201 19.75 -14.03 7.53
C ASN A 201 18.67 -13.91 6.43
N SER A 202 17.92 -14.99 6.14
CA SER A 202 16.81 -14.96 5.16
C SER A 202 15.59 -14.18 5.69
N ASN A 203 15.77 -12.87 5.87
CA ASN A 203 14.79 -11.87 6.30
C ASN A 203 13.58 -11.69 5.34
N ASN A 204 13.36 -12.63 4.41
CA ASN A 204 12.30 -12.62 3.40
C ASN A 204 11.41 -13.89 3.43
N TYR A 205 11.48 -14.68 4.50
CA TYR A 205 10.59 -15.83 4.65
C TYR A 205 9.14 -15.41 4.91
N LEU A 206 8.20 -15.96 4.15
CA LEU A 206 6.79 -15.63 4.25
C LEU A 206 6.09 -16.48 5.35
N GLY A 207 5.71 -15.82 6.44
CA GLY A 207 4.98 -16.43 7.57
C GLY A 207 5.88 -17.12 8.59
N VAL A 208 5.36 -18.15 9.25
CA VAL A 208 6.07 -18.87 10.34
C VAL A 208 6.74 -20.14 9.80
N ILE A 209 7.99 -20.37 10.21
CA ILE A 209 8.76 -21.57 9.84
C ILE A 209 8.19 -22.80 10.55
N GLY A 210 8.10 -23.94 9.84
CA GLY A 210 7.65 -25.22 10.41
C GLY A 210 6.13 -25.39 10.56
N LYS A 211 5.33 -24.38 10.20
CA LYS A 211 3.86 -24.48 10.11
C LYS A 211 3.40 -24.11 8.71
N ASP A 212 2.34 -24.72 8.20
CA ASP A 212 1.77 -24.34 6.91
C ASP A 212 1.40 -22.85 6.87
N PHE A 213 1.60 -22.23 5.71
CA PHE A 213 1.32 -20.81 5.53
C PHE A 213 -0.18 -20.51 5.70
N LYS A 214 -0.46 -19.46 6.46
CA LYS A 214 -1.79 -18.84 6.62
C LYS A 214 -1.63 -17.33 6.53
N PHE A 215 -2.63 -16.63 5.99
CA PHE A 215 -2.60 -15.16 5.93
C PHE A 215 -2.57 -14.51 7.32
N SER A 216 -3.01 -15.21 8.37
CA SER A 216 -2.89 -14.74 9.76
C SER A 216 -1.45 -14.74 10.30
N HIS A 217 -0.52 -15.44 9.63
CA HIS A 217 0.88 -15.55 10.06
C HIS A 217 1.74 -14.35 9.66
N ILE A 218 1.21 -13.42 8.85
CA ILE A 218 1.93 -12.23 8.40
C ILE A 218 1.40 -10.99 9.11
N PRO A 219 2.25 -9.97 9.37
CA PRO A 219 1.84 -8.73 10.04
C PRO A 219 0.95 -7.83 9.17
N LEU A 220 0.76 -8.19 7.90
CA LEU A 220 -0.04 -7.44 6.94
C LEU A 220 -1.52 -7.83 7.08
N ALA A 221 -2.41 -6.84 7.19
CA ALA A 221 -3.84 -7.09 7.18
C ALA A 221 -4.29 -7.50 5.77
N VAL A 222 -4.65 -8.78 5.61
CA VAL A 222 -5.18 -9.34 4.36
C VAL A 222 -6.65 -9.70 4.55
N GLU A 223 -7.50 -9.02 3.79
CA GLU A 223 -8.95 -9.22 3.79
C GLU A 223 -9.39 -9.82 2.45
N PHE A 224 -10.52 -10.52 2.43
CA PHE A 224 -11.08 -11.11 1.22
C PHE A 224 -12.49 -10.61 1.01
N VAL A 225 -12.84 -10.30 -0.24
CA VAL A 225 -14.18 -9.89 -0.61
C VAL A 225 -14.59 -10.50 -1.93
N GLU A 226 -15.85 -10.87 -2.04
CA GLU A 226 -16.47 -11.32 -3.27
C GLU A 226 -17.04 -10.11 -4.02
N CYS A 227 -16.85 -10.08 -5.34
CA CYS A 227 -17.38 -8.99 -6.15
C CYS A 227 -17.73 -9.43 -7.59
N ALA A 228 -18.63 -8.67 -8.20
CA ALA A 228 -18.99 -8.82 -9.61
C ALA A 228 -19.01 -7.44 -10.28
N ALA A 229 -17.92 -7.12 -10.98
CA ALA A 229 -17.79 -5.85 -11.71
C ALA A 229 -18.59 -5.81 -13.02
N MET A 230 -18.82 -6.98 -13.61
CA MET A 230 -19.65 -7.17 -14.80
C MET A 230 -21.09 -7.44 -14.37
N LYS A 231 -22.05 -6.74 -14.97
CA LYS A 231 -23.47 -7.05 -14.92
C LYS A 231 -24.04 -6.89 -16.32
N ASN A 232 -25.14 -7.60 -16.60
CA ASN A 232 -25.76 -7.63 -17.93
C ASN A 232 -26.23 -6.25 -18.42
N GLU A 233 -26.51 -5.32 -17.50
CA GLU A 233 -26.89 -3.94 -17.82
C GLU A 233 -25.72 -2.97 -17.57
N MET A 234 -25.50 -2.06 -18.51
CA MET A 234 -24.38 -1.11 -18.49
C MET A 234 -24.41 -0.16 -17.28
N ASP A 235 -25.60 0.24 -16.84
CA ASP A 235 -25.80 1.22 -15.77
C ASP A 235 -26.28 0.59 -14.44
N ALA A 236 -26.53 -0.72 -14.41
CA ALA A 236 -26.88 -1.39 -13.17
C ALA A 236 -25.71 -1.33 -12.17
N PRO A 237 -26.00 -1.11 -10.87
CA PRO A 237 -24.96 -1.04 -9.85
C PRO A 237 -24.24 -2.38 -9.74
N ALA A 238 -22.93 -2.36 -10.02
CA ALA A 238 -22.06 -3.51 -9.85
C ALA A 238 -21.95 -3.91 -8.38
N ASP A 239 -21.76 -5.20 -8.12
CA ASP A 239 -21.52 -5.69 -6.77
C ASP A 239 -20.05 -5.48 -6.38
N ILE A 240 -19.73 -4.24 -6.05
CA ILE A 240 -18.40 -3.81 -5.58
C ILE A 240 -18.48 -3.05 -4.24
N LYS A 241 -19.59 -3.22 -3.51
CA LYS A 241 -19.84 -2.50 -2.25
C LYS A 241 -18.76 -2.78 -1.21
N GLY A 242 -18.32 -4.03 -1.10
CA GLY A 242 -17.28 -4.41 -0.16
C GLY A 242 -15.91 -3.77 -0.50
N ILE A 243 -15.61 -3.58 -1.80
CA ILE A 243 -14.41 -2.83 -2.22
C ILE A 243 -14.51 -1.36 -1.79
N LYS A 244 -15.65 -0.71 -2.03
CA LYS A 244 -15.86 0.71 -1.64
C LYS A 244 -15.76 0.90 -0.13
N MET A 245 -16.42 0.03 0.64
CA MET A 245 -16.36 0.05 2.11
C MET A 245 -14.93 -0.18 2.62
N TRP A 246 -14.18 -1.08 1.99
CA TRP A 246 -12.77 -1.27 2.33
C TRP A 246 -11.94 -0.02 2.04
N ILE A 247 -12.11 0.61 0.87
CA ILE A 247 -11.45 1.87 0.50
C ILE A 247 -11.73 2.96 1.53
N GLU A 248 -12.97 3.10 1.99
CA GLU A 248 -13.36 4.06 3.03
C GLU A 248 -12.70 3.76 4.38
N ASN A 249 -12.61 2.48 4.77
CA ASN A 249 -11.98 2.04 6.02
C ASN A 249 -10.46 2.24 6.05
N ILE A 250 -9.82 2.30 4.88
CA ILE A 250 -8.38 2.58 4.78
C ILE A 250 -8.09 4.03 4.40
N ALA A 251 -9.07 4.90 4.21
CA ALA A 251 -8.86 6.32 3.90
C ALA A 251 -8.12 7.06 5.02
#